data_AF-A0A9P1GXH0-F1
#
_entry.id   AF-A0A9P1GXH0-F1
#
_cell.length_a   1.000
_cell.length_b   1.000
_cell.length_c   1.000
_cell.angle_alpha   90.00
_cell.angle_beta   90.00
_cell.angle_gamma   90.00
#
_symmetry.space_group_name_H-M   'P 1'
#
loop_
_entity.id
_entity.type
_entity.pdbx_description
1 polymer ?
#
loop_
_entity_poly.entity_id
_entity_poly.type
_entity_poly.pdbx_seq_one_letter_code
_entity_poly.pdbx_strand_id
1 'polypeptide(L)'
;MDKIREVTQARVIERGDNHQTIHAATDQAKFMHVMEGFLDRFEPCNAFSPPDDGFDHVIDLNPLVDSRQNLEVVVKQLHQWYPSLVKDMPSAERLDEAIVAAMGYKPDIKHTIPDRGGKSKPFGRGGQAQQQQQDRQEKKPLEYMAVHLPTREVNDILEKAFVGQPPEAAKFYRQLKQTRRVQAKFHVTLIHRASAKQHPELWKKYNDLYEEAEKAGSGQNKLGECDVMLERIVFDDRVMTFVARLINDEWKTSNTVAHVTIGTRDSSVKPKESNDLLAKWLEDGAGDGKIHDVVLEDKPTLKGFVGGVANFHKR
;
A
#
# COMPACT_ATOMS: atom_id res chain seq x y z
N MET A 1 -11.79 -8.41 -23.09
CA MET A 1 -11.38 -8.84 -21.73
C MET A 1 -12.18 -10.04 -21.25
N ASP A 2 -13.45 -10.17 -21.62
CA ASP A 2 -14.38 -11.14 -21.02
C ASP A 2 -13.96 -12.61 -21.17
N LYS A 3 -13.44 -13.02 -22.34
CA LYS A 3 -12.86 -14.37 -22.52
C LYS A 3 -11.67 -14.66 -21.58
N ILE A 4 -10.88 -13.65 -21.22
CA ILE A 4 -9.76 -13.80 -20.28
C ILE A 4 -10.31 -13.95 -18.85
N ARG A 5 -11.33 -13.15 -18.48
CA ARG A 5 -12.08 -13.30 -17.22
C ARG A 5 -12.64 -14.73 -17.09
N GLU A 6 -13.40 -15.19 -18.08
CA GLU A 6 -14.01 -16.53 -18.13
C GLU A 6 -12.97 -17.65 -17.95
N VAL A 7 -11.92 -17.66 -18.77
CA VAL A 7 -10.88 -18.71 -18.73
C VAL A 7 -10.10 -18.70 -17.42
N THR A 8 -9.75 -17.51 -16.89
CA THR A 8 -9.02 -17.43 -15.63
C THR A 8 -9.89 -17.81 -14.43
N GLN A 9 -11.17 -17.42 -14.40
CA GLN A 9 -12.12 -17.83 -13.36
C GLN A 9 -12.33 -19.35 -13.37
N ALA A 10 -12.59 -19.94 -14.53
CA ALA A 10 -12.75 -21.39 -14.67
C ALA A 10 -11.52 -22.16 -14.16
N ARG A 11 -10.31 -21.73 -14.55
CA ARG A 11 -9.05 -22.36 -14.11
C ARG A 11 -8.82 -22.31 -12.61
N VAL A 12 -9.20 -21.22 -11.94
CA VAL A 12 -9.01 -21.15 -10.48
C VAL A 12 -10.06 -21.98 -9.74
N ILE A 13 -11.29 -22.03 -10.23
CA ILE A 13 -12.33 -22.94 -9.72
C ILE A 13 -11.88 -24.41 -9.86
N GLU A 14 -11.41 -24.81 -11.05
CA GLU A 14 -10.91 -26.16 -11.35
C GLU A 14 -9.68 -26.54 -10.51
N ARG A 15 -8.75 -25.59 -10.30
CA ARG A 15 -7.56 -25.79 -9.46
C ARG A 15 -7.90 -25.95 -7.97
N GLY A 16 -9.06 -25.46 -7.54
CA GLY A 16 -9.56 -25.56 -6.16
C GLY A 16 -8.56 -25.03 -5.13
N ASP A 17 -8.32 -25.79 -4.07
CA ASP A 17 -7.48 -25.41 -2.94
C ASP A 17 -6.00 -25.80 -3.11
N ASN A 18 -5.55 -26.01 -4.35
CA ASN A 18 -4.14 -26.27 -4.72
C ASN A 18 -3.37 -24.98 -5.05
N HIS A 19 -3.92 -23.82 -4.71
CA HIS A 19 -3.19 -22.55 -4.67
C HIS A 19 -2.67 -22.31 -3.25
N GLN A 20 -1.49 -21.71 -3.10
CA GLN A 20 -0.90 -21.49 -1.77
C GLN A 20 -1.77 -20.57 -0.89
N THR A 21 -2.50 -19.63 -1.51
CA THR A 21 -3.37 -18.65 -0.83
C THR A 21 -4.87 -18.78 -1.12
N ILE A 22 -5.25 -19.30 -2.29
CA ILE A 22 -6.62 -19.23 -2.81
C ILE A 22 -7.29 -20.60 -2.61
N HIS A 23 -8.40 -20.61 -1.86
CA HIS A 23 -9.16 -21.82 -1.54
C HIS A 23 -10.50 -21.77 -2.27
N ALA A 24 -10.42 -21.87 -3.61
CA ALA A 24 -11.53 -21.58 -4.52
C ALA A 24 -12.70 -22.57 -4.43
N ALA A 25 -12.46 -23.79 -3.92
CA ALA A 25 -13.51 -24.76 -3.68
C ALA A 25 -14.30 -24.47 -2.39
N THR A 26 -13.76 -23.62 -1.50
CA THR A 26 -14.30 -23.37 -0.15
C THR A 26 -15.03 -22.03 -0.03
N ASP A 27 -14.61 -20.98 -0.77
CA ASP A 27 -15.28 -19.67 -0.79
C ASP A 27 -15.24 -19.01 -2.18
N GLN A 28 -16.13 -19.48 -3.05
CA GLN A 28 -16.20 -19.05 -4.45
C GLN A 28 -16.58 -17.56 -4.58
N ALA A 29 -17.57 -17.07 -3.83
CA ALA A 29 -18.12 -15.72 -4.01
C ALA A 29 -17.11 -14.61 -3.65
N LYS A 30 -16.42 -14.74 -2.51
CA LYS A 30 -15.36 -13.82 -2.11
C LYS A 30 -14.20 -13.84 -3.09
N PHE A 31 -13.86 -15.01 -3.63
CA PHE A 31 -12.75 -15.14 -4.54
C PHE A 31 -13.03 -14.51 -5.92
N MET A 32 -14.25 -14.63 -6.46
CA MET A 32 -14.64 -13.94 -7.70
C MET A 32 -14.47 -12.41 -7.56
N HIS A 33 -14.83 -11.82 -6.43
CA HIS A 33 -14.60 -10.39 -6.17
C HIS A 33 -13.10 -10.02 -6.11
N VAL A 34 -12.24 -10.91 -5.59
CA VAL A 34 -10.78 -10.71 -5.63
C VAL A 34 -10.26 -10.74 -7.07
N MET A 35 -10.77 -11.65 -7.92
CA MET A 35 -10.40 -11.73 -9.33
C MET A 35 -10.80 -10.48 -10.12
N GLU A 36 -12.05 -10.01 -9.99
CA GLU A 36 -12.48 -8.77 -10.64
C GLU A 36 -11.59 -7.61 -10.21
N GLY A 37 -11.25 -7.50 -8.91
CA GLY A 37 -10.32 -6.48 -8.44
C GLY A 37 -8.93 -6.53 -9.10
N PHE A 38 -8.42 -7.70 -9.53
CA PHE A 38 -7.18 -7.78 -10.31
C PHE A 38 -7.38 -7.36 -11.77
N LEU A 39 -8.52 -7.68 -12.38
CA LEU A 39 -8.86 -7.29 -13.75
C LEU A 39 -9.14 -5.77 -13.85
N ASP A 40 -9.81 -5.18 -12.87
CA ASP A 40 -10.14 -3.75 -12.80
C ASP A 40 -8.89 -2.86 -12.68
N ARG A 41 -7.78 -3.41 -12.17
CA ARG A 41 -6.48 -2.74 -12.03
C ARG A 41 -5.43 -3.27 -13.00
N PHE A 42 -5.84 -4.00 -14.04
CA PHE A 42 -4.91 -4.52 -15.04
C PHE A 42 -4.50 -3.40 -16.00
N GLU A 43 -3.21 -3.05 -15.95
CA GLU A 43 -2.55 -2.19 -16.93
C GLU A 43 -1.77 -3.09 -17.90
N PRO A 44 -2.00 -3.00 -19.23
CA PRO A 44 -1.29 -3.85 -20.20
C PRO A 44 0.17 -3.45 -20.31
N CYS A 45 1.07 -4.43 -20.44
CA CYS A 45 2.50 -4.16 -20.56
C CYS A 45 2.80 -3.32 -21.82
N ASN A 46 3.62 -2.29 -21.67
CA ASN A 46 4.08 -1.42 -22.75
C ASN A 46 5.59 -1.22 -22.68
N ALA A 47 6.35 -2.16 -23.24
CA ALA A 47 7.82 -2.18 -23.25
C ALA A 47 8.51 -0.94 -23.90
N PHE A 48 7.74 0.01 -24.44
CA PHE A 48 8.24 1.27 -25.01
C PHE A 48 7.94 2.49 -24.13
N SER A 49 7.53 2.31 -22.87
CA SER A 49 7.25 3.42 -21.94
C SER A 49 7.52 3.03 -20.48
N PRO A 50 7.93 3.99 -19.64
CA PRO A 50 8.06 3.74 -18.20
C PRO A 50 6.74 3.28 -17.57
N PRO A 51 6.76 2.30 -16.66
CA PRO A 51 7.93 1.66 -16.06
C PRO A 51 8.47 0.42 -16.81
N ASP A 52 7.78 -0.04 -17.86
CA ASP A 52 8.04 -1.34 -18.51
C ASP A 52 9.20 -1.30 -19.50
N ASP A 53 9.62 -0.11 -19.95
CA ASP A 53 10.88 0.10 -20.69
C ASP A 53 12.14 -0.28 -19.88
N GLY A 54 11.99 -0.56 -18.59
CA GLY A 54 13.04 -1.10 -17.72
C GLY A 54 13.20 -2.63 -17.76
N PHE A 55 12.42 -3.38 -18.56
CA PHE A 55 12.60 -4.82 -18.73
C PHE A 55 13.56 -5.13 -19.90
N ASP A 56 14.62 -5.90 -19.64
CA ASP A 56 15.59 -6.32 -20.68
C ASP A 56 14.96 -7.16 -21.81
N HIS A 57 13.93 -7.94 -21.49
CA HIS A 57 13.19 -8.77 -22.44
C HIS A 57 11.77 -9.07 -21.93
N VAL A 58 10.79 -9.10 -22.84
CA VAL A 58 9.38 -9.41 -22.56
C VAL A 58 8.96 -10.63 -23.38
N ILE A 59 8.35 -11.61 -22.73
CA ILE A 59 7.84 -12.85 -23.34
C ILE A 59 6.32 -12.79 -23.35
N ASP A 60 5.72 -12.59 -24.53
CA ASP A 60 4.27 -12.59 -24.69
C ASP A 60 3.69 -14.01 -24.54
N LEU A 61 2.76 -14.16 -23.59
CA LEU A 61 2.04 -15.41 -23.32
C LEU A 61 0.55 -15.23 -23.58
N ASN A 62 -0.10 -16.29 -24.06
CA ASN A 62 -1.53 -16.26 -24.35
C ASN A 62 -2.32 -16.90 -23.18
N PRO A 63 -3.08 -16.14 -22.38
CA PRO A 63 -3.83 -16.70 -21.25
C PRO A 63 -4.96 -17.64 -21.68
N LEU A 64 -5.38 -17.62 -22.96
CA LEU A 64 -6.45 -18.47 -23.49
C LEU A 64 -5.96 -19.86 -23.93
N VAL A 65 -4.66 -20.08 -24.10
CA VAL A 65 -4.11 -21.41 -24.42
C VAL A 65 -3.66 -22.15 -23.16
N ASP A 66 -3.45 -23.46 -23.28
CA ASP A 66 -3.01 -24.29 -22.17
C ASP A 66 -1.62 -23.89 -21.62
N SER A 67 -1.41 -24.09 -20.32
CA SER A 67 -0.15 -23.77 -19.64
C SER A 67 1.06 -24.51 -20.24
N ARG A 68 0.87 -25.71 -20.80
CA ARG A 68 1.90 -26.47 -21.49
C ARG A 68 2.37 -25.82 -22.80
N GLN A 69 1.47 -25.12 -23.52
CA GLN A 69 1.84 -24.38 -24.72
C GLN A 69 2.66 -23.13 -24.35
N ASN A 70 2.21 -22.39 -23.32
CA ASN A 70 2.96 -21.25 -22.80
C ASN A 70 4.33 -21.66 -22.22
N LEU A 71 4.44 -22.82 -21.56
CA LEU A 71 5.72 -23.37 -21.09
C LEU A 71 6.72 -23.54 -22.25
N GLU A 72 6.27 -24.07 -23.39
CA GLU A 72 7.14 -24.24 -24.56
C GLU A 72 7.60 -22.89 -25.14
N VAL A 73 6.71 -21.90 -25.19
CA VAL A 73 7.03 -20.52 -25.60
C VAL A 73 8.09 -19.92 -24.68
N VAL A 74 7.92 -20.03 -23.35
CA VAL A 74 8.90 -19.52 -22.37
C VAL A 74 10.25 -20.19 -22.55
N VAL A 75 10.31 -21.53 -22.55
CA VAL A 75 11.58 -22.27 -22.61
C VAL A 75 12.32 -22.01 -23.93
N LYS A 76 11.58 -21.96 -25.06
CA LYS A 76 12.15 -21.64 -26.37
C LYS A 76 12.71 -20.22 -26.44
N GLN A 77 11.99 -19.22 -25.93
CA GLN A 77 12.48 -17.84 -25.92
C GLN A 77 13.66 -17.67 -24.95
N LEU A 78 13.62 -18.29 -23.76
CA LEU A 78 14.77 -18.27 -22.84
C LEU A 78 16.02 -18.93 -23.43
N HIS A 79 15.90 -20.04 -24.16
CA HIS A 79 17.04 -20.64 -24.87
C HIS A 79 17.58 -19.72 -25.99
N GLN A 80 16.69 -19.07 -26.75
CA GLN A 80 17.08 -18.18 -27.84
C GLN A 80 17.78 -16.90 -27.36
N TRP A 81 17.27 -16.25 -26.30
CA TRP A 81 17.79 -14.98 -25.80
C TRP A 81 18.86 -15.15 -24.70
N TYR A 82 18.78 -16.23 -23.92
CA TYR A 82 19.66 -16.52 -22.79
C TYR A 82 20.17 -17.98 -22.82
N PRO A 83 20.95 -18.39 -23.86
CA PRO A 83 21.43 -19.76 -24.02
C PRO A 83 22.37 -20.24 -22.90
N SER A 84 22.90 -19.34 -22.06
CA SER A 84 23.64 -19.70 -20.85
C SER A 84 22.74 -20.19 -19.70
N LEU A 85 21.47 -19.76 -19.67
CA LEU A 85 20.45 -20.11 -18.69
C LEU A 85 19.73 -21.42 -19.06
N VAL A 86 19.28 -21.53 -20.31
CA VAL A 86 18.72 -22.77 -20.89
C VAL A 86 19.67 -23.23 -21.98
N LYS A 87 20.59 -24.14 -21.63
CA LYS A 87 21.67 -24.58 -22.54
C LYS A 87 21.18 -25.51 -23.64
N ASP A 88 20.34 -26.47 -23.26
CA ASP A 88 19.78 -27.50 -24.13
C ASP A 88 18.25 -27.40 -24.08
N MET A 89 17.60 -27.49 -25.24
CA MET A 89 16.13 -27.52 -25.30
C MET A 89 15.61 -28.86 -24.74
N PRO A 90 14.75 -28.85 -23.71
CA PRO A 90 14.06 -30.05 -23.24
C PRO A 90 13.19 -30.67 -24.34
N SER A 91 13.08 -32.00 -24.37
CA SER A 91 12.13 -32.70 -25.24
C SER A 91 10.68 -32.38 -24.85
N ALA A 92 9.75 -32.56 -25.79
CA ALA A 92 8.32 -32.39 -25.54
C ALA A 92 7.86 -33.23 -24.32
N GLU A 93 8.29 -34.48 -24.25
CA GLU A 93 8.04 -35.39 -23.13
C GLU A 93 8.53 -34.83 -21.79
N ARG A 94 9.72 -34.21 -21.74
CA ARG A 94 10.23 -33.57 -20.52
C ARG A 94 9.42 -32.34 -20.09
N LEU A 95 8.89 -31.58 -21.05
CA LEU A 95 7.98 -30.47 -20.77
C LEU A 95 6.60 -30.99 -20.31
N ASP A 96 6.14 -32.12 -20.82
CA ASP A 96 4.91 -32.81 -20.40
C ASP A 96 5.05 -33.37 -18.97
N GLU A 97 6.16 -34.06 -18.66
CA GLU A 97 6.51 -34.50 -17.29
C GLU A 97 6.53 -33.30 -16.32
N ALA A 98 7.18 -32.20 -16.70
CA ALA A 98 7.31 -31.01 -15.87
C ALA A 98 5.97 -30.31 -15.60
N ILE A 99 5.11 -30.16 -16.61
CA ILE A 99 3.79 -29.54 -16.40
C ILE A 99 2.86 -30.44 -15.60
N VAL A 100 2.90 -31.76 -15.78
CA VAL A 100 2.12 -32.72 -14.99
C VAL A 100 2.57 -32.68 -13.52
N ALA A 101 3.87 -32.65 -13.25
CA ALA A 101 4.40 -32.51 -11.90
C ALA A 101 3.99 -31.17 -11.25
N ALA A 102 4.06 -30.06 -12.00
CA ALA A 102 3.68 -28.73 -11.52
C ALA A 102 2.17 -28.58 -11.26
N MET A 103 1.33 -29.17 -12.11
CA MET A 103 -0.14 -29.16 -11.93
C MET A 103 -0.60 -30.12 -10.83
N GLY A 104 0.14 -31.21 -10.60
CA GLY A 104 -0.08 -32.14 -9.49
C GLY A 104 0.42 -31.62 -8.13
N TYR A 105 1.20 -30.53 -8.09
CA TYR A 105 1.76 -29.99 -6.86
C TYR A 105 0.68 -29.49 -5.90
N LYS A 106 0.78 -29.93 -4.64
CA LYS A 106 -0.04 -29.46 -3.52
C LYS A 106 0.89 -28.83 -2.49
N PRO A 107 0.71 -27.56 -2.12
CA PRO A 107 1.59 -26.92 -1.14
C PRO A 107 1.35 -27.48 0.26
N ASP A 108 2.43 -27.97 0.89
CA ASP A 108 2.43 -28.43 2.30
C ASP A 108 2.07 -27.30 3.27
N ILE A 109 2.52 -26.07 2.96
CA ILE A 109 2.15 -24.85 3.69
C ILE A 109 1.04 -24.13 2.93
N LYS A 110 -0.21 -24.42 3.29
CA LYS A 110 -1.36 -23.61 2.87
C LYS A 110 -1.40 -22.32 3.69
N HIS A 111 -1.14 -21.18 3.03
CA HIS A 111 -1.56 -19.90 3.59
C HIS A 111 -3.08 -19.78 3.40
N THR A 112 -3.83 -19.70 4.48
CA THR A 112 -5.21 -19.21 4.38
C THR A 112 -5.13 -17.74 3.96
N ILE A 113 -5.77 -17.32 2.86
CA ILE A 113 -6.28 -15.93 2.81
C ILE A 113 -7.14 -15.81 4.06
N PRO A 114 -6.78 -14.96 5.04
CA PRO A 114 -7.45 -14.95 6.33
C PRO A 114 -8.93 -14.71 6.09
N ASP A 115 -9.76 -15.63 6.58
CA ASP A 115 -11.16 -15.56 6.24
C ASP A 115 -11.80 -14.34 6.90
N ARG A 116 -12.59 -13.59 6.13
CA ARG A 116 -13.34 -12.42 6.62
C ARG A 116 -14.67 -12.90 7.19
N GLY A 117 -14.58 -13.89 8.08
CA GLY A 117 -15.67 -14.63 8.70
C GLY A 117 -15.06 -15.73 9.58
N GLY A 118 -15.47 -15.82 10.86
CA GLY A 118 -14.78 -16.64 11.87
C GLY A 118 -15.64 -17.71 12.54
N LYS A 119 -15.02 -18.51 13.42
CA LYS A 119 -15.53 -19.40 14.51
C LYS A 119 -14.42 -20.44 14.86
N SER A 120 -14.29 -21.08 16.04
CA SER A 120 -14.67 -20.74 17.42
C SER A 120 -14.20 -21.82 18.44
N LYS A 121 -13.47 -21.45 19.52
CA LYS A 121 -13.44 -22.12 20.87
C LYS A 121 -12.93 -23.60 20.93
N PRO A 122 -12.83 -24.27 22.12
CA PRO A 122 -13.08 -23.90 23.55
C PRO A 122 -11.78 -23.59 24.33
N PHE A 123 -11.65 -23.51 25.67
CA PHE A 123 -12.49 -23.71 26.89
C PHE A 123 -12.23 -22.56 27.89
N GLY A 124 -12.88 -22.43 29.08
CA GLY A 124 -13.99 -23.22 29.66
C GLY A 124 -14.67 -22.57 30.88
N ARG A 125 -15.80 -23.18 31.28
CA ARG A 125 -16.65 -22.99 32.49
C ARG A 125 -17.15 -21.58 32.88
N GLY A 126 -18.47 -21.38 32.73
CA GLY A 126 -19.30 -20.65 33.70
C GLY A 126 -20.48 -19.83 33.15
N GLY A 127 -21.71 -20.20 33.50
CA GLY A 127 -22.89 -19.30 33.45
C GLY A 127 -23.79 -19.39 32.21
N GLN A 128 -25.11 -19.45 32.44
CA GLN A 128 -26.17 -19.47 31.42
C GLN A 128 -26.77 -18.08 31.20
N ALA A 129 -27.12 -17.72 29.95
CA ALA A 129 -28.31 -16.93 29.58
C ALA A 129 -28.41 -16.85 28.04
N GLN A 130 -29.62 -16.70 27.50
CA GLN A 130 -29.93 -16.88 26.08
C GLN A 130 -30.86 -15.75 25.59
N GLN A 131 -30.43 -14.95 24.60
CA GLN A 131 -31.30 -14.37 23.54
C GLN A 131 -30.53 -13.49 22.53
N GLN A 132 -30.93 -13.62 21.25
CA GLN A 132 -30.77 -12.71 20.10
C GLN A 132 -29.41 -12.01 19.87
N GLN A 133 -28.64 -12.52 18.90
CA GLN A 133 -27.58 -11.78 18.22
C GLN A 133 -28.00 -11.45 16.79
N GLN A 134 -28.10 -10.15 16.47
CA GLN A 134 -27.93 -9.64 15.11
C GLN A 134 -26.46 -9.73 14.72
N ASP A 135 -26.16 -9.94 13.43
CA ASP A 135 -24.80 -9.98 12.89
C ASP A 135 -24.02 -8.68 13.19
N ARG A 136 -23.14 -8.75 14.19
CA ARG A 136 -22.07 -7.77 14.37
C ARG A 136 -20.87 -8.22 13.56
N GLN A 137 -20.73 -7.65 12.36
CA GLN A 137 -19.44 -7.63 11.66
C GLN A 137 -18.37 -7.10 12.61
N GLU A 138 -17.26 -7.83 12.77
CA GLU A 138 -16.13 -7.35 13.58
C GLU A 138 -15.46 -6.17 12.88
N LYS A 139 -15.83 -4.95 13.31
CA LYS A 139 -15.24 -3.70 12.83
C LYS A 139 -13.73 -3.74 13.01
N LYS A 140 -12.99 -3.46 11.94
CA LYS A 140 -11.53 -3.28 12.04
C LYS A 140 -11.26 -1.99 12.81
N PRO A 141 -10.39 -1.99 13.83
CA PRO A 141 -10.10 -0.78 14.58
C PRO A 141 -9.36 0.21 13.70
N LEU A 142 -9.78 1.48 13.79
CA LEU A 142 -9.06 2.64 13.28
C LEU A 142 -7.62 2.62 13.85
N GLU A 143 -6.61 2.70 12.98
CA GLU A 143 -5.21 2.84 13.40
C GLU A 143 -4.81 4.31 13.44
N TYR A 144 -5.22 5.09 12.44
CA TYR A 144 -5.08 6.54 12.45
C TYR A 144 -6.10 7.25 11.57
N MET A 145 -6.38 8.50 11.90
CA MET A 145 -7.13 9.45 11.07
C MET A 145 -6.15 10.37 10.33
N ALA A 146 -6.39 10.67 9.06
CA ALA A 146 -5.48 11.52 8.28
C ALA A 146 -6.20 12.35 7.21
N VAL A 147 -5.54 13.44 6.78
CA VAL A 147 -5.84 14.13 5.52
C VAL A 147 -4.93 13.55 4.44
N HIS A 148 -5.50 12.90 3.43
CA HIS A 148 -4.79 12.33 2.30
C HIS A 148 -4.60 13.36 1.20
N LEU A 149 -3.40 13.43 0.63
CA LEU A 149 -3.00 14.44 -0.36
C LEU A 149 -2.79 13.83 -1.76
N PRO A 150 -3.06 14.60 -2.84
CA PRO A 150 -2.82 14.16 -4.20
C PRO A 150 -1.33 13.90 -4.46
N THR A 151 -0.97 12.63 -4.70
CA THR A 151 0.44 12.19 -4.82
C THR A 151 1.22 12.92 -5.90
N ARG A 152 0.58 13.22 -7.05
CA ARG A 152 1.21 13.95 -8.15
C ARG A 152 1.62 15.36 -7.74
N GLU A 153 0.68 16.14 -7.19
CA GLU A 153 0.93 17.53 -6.83
C GLU A 153 1.99 17.66 -5.73
N VAL A 154 2.00 16.74 -4.75
CA VAL A 154 3.07 16.71 -3.72
C VAL A 154 4.44 16.43 -4.34
N ASN A 155 4.54 15.50 -5.31
CA ASN A 155 5.78 15.23 -6.02
C ASN A 155 6.22 16.42 -6.90
N ASP A 156 5.28 17.06 -7.60
CA ASP A 156 5.57 18.24 -8.43
C ASP A 156 6.13 19.40 -7.57
N ILE A 157 5.61 19.59 -6.35
CA ILE A 157 6.12 20.54 -5.36
C ILE A 157 7.51 20.13 -4.84
N LEU A 158 7.75 18.85 -4.57
CA LEU A 158 9.07 18.35 -4.15
C LEU A 158 10.14 18.58 -5.21
N GLU A 159 9.87 18.25 -6.48
CA GLU A 159 10.80 18.51 -7.57
C GLU A 159 11.08 20.02 -7.68
N LYS A 160 10.04 20.86 -7.71
CA LYS A 160 10.19 22.32 -7.77
C LYS A 160 11.04 22.89 -6.63
N ALA A 161 10.86 22.40 -5.40
CA ALA A 161 11.59 22.88 -4.23
C ALA A 161 13.09 22.53 -4.23
N PHE A 162 13.48 21.43 -4.91
CA PHE A 162 14.86 20.96 -5.00
C PHE A 162 15.56 21.26 -6.34
N VAL A 163 14.84 21.74 -7.36
CA VAL A 163 15.44 22.29 -8.59
C VAL A 163 16.30 23.51 -8.25
N GLY A 164 17.56 23.50 -8.68
CA GLY A 164 18.51 24.60 -8.45
C GLY A 164 19.08 24.70 -7.03
N GLN A 165 18.67 23.85 -6.09
CA GLN A 165 19.26 23.84 -4.74
C GLN A 165 20.73 23.39 -4.75
N PRO A 166 21.57 23.90 -3.83
CA PRO A 166 22.96 23.45 -3.69
C PRO A 166 23.09 21.93 -3.52
N PRO A 167 24.21 21.31 -3.96
CA PRO A 167 24.41 19.87 -3.87
C PRO A 167 24.19 19.28 -2.48
N GLU A 168 24.56 20.02 -1.43
CA GLU A 168 24.42 19.70 -0.02
C GLU A 168 22.95 19.62 0.39
N ALA A 169 22.17 20.68 0.09
CA ALA A 169 20.75 20.75 0.39
C ALA A 169 19.95 19.69 -0.40
N ALA A 170 20.29 19.48 -1.68
CA ALA A 170 19.65 18.47 -2.52
C ALA A 170 20.17 17.03 -2.28
N LYS A 171 21.17 16.81 -1.41
CA LYS A 171 21.81 15.50 -1.23
C LYS A 171 20.83 14.43 -0.75
N PHE A 172 20.10 14.73 0.33
CA PHE A 172 19.22 13.76 0.95
C PHE A 172 17.98 13.48 0.09
N TYR A 173 17.41 14.50 -0.58
CA TYR A 173 16.32 14.29 -1.54
C TYR A 173 16.73 13.36 -2.69
N ARG A 174 17.91 13.59 -3.28
CA ARG A 174 18.45 12.72 -4.35
C ARG A 174 18.68 11.29 -3.87
N GLN A 175 19.18 11.10 -2.65
CA GLN A 175 19.31 9.77 -2.04
C GLN A 175 17.94 9.08 -1.90
N LEU A 176 16.92 9.79 -1.40
CA LEU A 176 15.56 9.25 -1.26
C LEU A 176 14.96 8.84 -2.62
N LYS A 177 15.16 9.62 -3.68
CA LYS A 177 14.74 9.26 -5.05
C LYS A 177 15.47 8.02 -5.57
N GLN A 178 16.82 8.02 -5.53
CA GLN A 178 17.65 6.93 -6.03
C GLN A 178 17.37 5.59 -5.33
N THR A 179 17.08 5.63 -4.03
CA THR A 179 16.77 4.44 -3.22
C THR A 179 15.28 4.07 -3.19
N ARG A 180 14.43 4.77 -3.96
CA ARG A 180 12.95 4.60 -3.99
C ARG A 180 12.31 4.68 -2.58
N ARG A 181 12.80 5.63 -1.77
CA ARG A 181 12.41 5.87 -0.37
C ARG A 181 11.46 7.06 -0.16
N VAL A 182 11.12 7.79 -1.23
CA VAL A 182 9.99 8.73 -1.22
C VAL A 182 8.69 7.93 -1.09
N GLN A 183 7.75 8.38 -0.27
CA GLN A 183 6.48 7.67 -0.02
C GLN A 183 5.60 7.64 -1.29
N ALA A 184 4.95 6.51 -1.54
CA ALA A 184 3.99 6.36 -2.65
C ALA A 184 2.63 7.04 -2.39
N LYS A 185 2.35 7.44 -1.14
CA LYS A 185 1.12 8.13 -0.72
C LYS A 185 1.43 9.12 0.38
N PHE A 186 0.95 10.35 0.24
CA PHE A 186 1.20 11.43 1.20
C PHE A 186 -0.04 11.73 2.02
N HIS A 187 0.17 12.06 3.29
CA HIS A 187 -0.90 12.38 4.22
C HIS A 187 -0.41 13.21 5.42
N VAL A 188 -1.28 14.06 5.96
CA VAL A 188 -1.13 14.67 7.28
C VAL A 188 -1.83 13.78 8.30
N THR A 189 -1.12 13.28 9.31
CA THR A 189 -1.77 12.53 10.40
C THR A 189 -2.55 13.48 11.30
N LEU A 190 -3.86 13.23 11.46
CA LEU A 190 -4.71 13.93 12.42
C LEU A 190 -4.59 13.29 13.81
N ILE A 191 -4.72 11.98 13.94
CA ILE A 191 -4.40 11.29 15.20
C ILE A 191 -4.05 9.83 14.95
N HIS A 192 -3.02 9.34 15.63
CA HIS A 192 -2.66 7.91 15.65
C HIS A 192 -3.22 7.24 16.92
N ARG A 193 -3.60 5.96 16.83
CA ARG A 193 -4.13 5.17 17.95
C ARG A 193 -3.20 5.13 19.17
N ALA A 194 -1.88 5.23 18.94
CA ALA A 194 -0.87 5.34 19.99
C ALA A 194 -1.02 6.62 20.85
N SER A 195 -1.64 7.67 20.31
CA SER A 195 -1.93 8.96 20.95
C SER A 195 -3.34 9.02 21.57
N ALA A 196 -4.14 7.95 21.45
CA ALA A 196 -5.54 7.92 21.88
C ALA A 196 -5.73 8.09 23.40
N LYS A 197 -4.73 7.70 24.21
CA LYS A 197 -4.78 7.89 25.68
C LYS A 197 -4.49 9.34 26.09
N GLN A 198 -3.71 10.05 25.28
CA GLN A 198 -3.29 11.44 25.48
C GLN A 198 -4.36 12.42 24.98
N HIS A 199 -5.10 12.06 23.91
CA HIS A 199 -6.17 12.86 23.33
C HIS A 199 -7.48 12.05 23.21
N PRO A 200 -8.09 11.62 24.33
CA PRO A 200 -9.24 10.71 24.32
C PRO A 200 -10.47 11.31 23.64
N GLU A 201 -10.72 12.62 23.81
CA GLU A 201 -11.84 13.31 23.17
C GLU A 201 -11.68 13.41 21.65
N LEU A 202 -10.47 13.75 21.18
CA LEU A 202 -10.17 13.84 19.75
C LEU A 202 -10.20 12.47 19.08
N TRP A 203 -9.66 11.44 19.75
CA TRP A 203 -9.75 10.06 19.29
C TRP A 203 -11.21 9.60 19.19
N LYS A 204 -12.02 9.89 20.21
CA LYS A 204 -13.45 9.58 20.21
C LYS A 204 -14.16 10.29 19.05
N LYS A 205 -13.99 11.61 18.87
CA LYS A 205 -14.58 12.38 17.75
C LYS A 205 -14.32 11.69 16.41
N TYR A 206 -13.06 11.32 16.14
CA TYR A 206 -12.71 10.72 14.85
C TYR A 206 -13.11 9.25 14.71
N ASN A 207 -13.15 8.48 15.79
CA ASN A 207 -13.70 7.13 15.74
C ASN A 207 -15.23 7.14 15.53
N ASP A 208 -15.95 8.06 16.17
CA ASP A 208 -17.41 8.22 16.01
C ASP A 208 -17.76 8.59 14.55
N LEU A 209 -17.07 9.59 13.96
CA LEU A 209 -17.22 9.96 12.54
C LEU A 209 -16.86 8.81 11.58
N TYR A 210 -15.79 8.07 11.87
CA TYR A 210 -15.39 6.91 11.08
C TYR A 210 -16.44 5.80 11.11
N GLU A 211 -16.99 5.50 12.30
CA GLU A 211 -18.04 4.52 12.48
C GLU A 211 -19.40 4.92 11.90
N GLU A 212 -19.66 6.22 11.75
CA GLU A 212 -20.86 6.74 11.08
C GLU A 212 -20.76 6.60 9.56
N ALA A 213 -19.62 6.99 8.97
CA ALA A 213 -19.36 6.81 7.54
C ALA A 213 -19.41 5.34 7.08
N GLU A 214 -18.81 4.43 7.87
CA GLU A 214 -18.89 2.98 7.62
C GLU A 214 -20.35 2.48 7.61
N LYS A 215 -21.21 2.96 8.53
CA LYS A 215 -22.65 2.61 8.53
C LYS A 215 -23.40 3.18 7.33
N ALA A 216 -23.00 4.36 6.85
CA ALA A 216 -23.60 5.01 5.69
C ALA A 216 -23.19 4.36 4.35
N GLY A 217 -22.27 3.39 4.36
CA GLY A 217 -21.82 2.70 3.15
C GLY A 217 -20.98 3.58 2.22
N SER A 218 -20.34 4.63 2.73
CA SER A 218 -19.49 5.51 1.92
C SER A 218 -18.18 4.79 1.55
N GLY A 219 -18.19 4.09 0.42
CA GLY A 219 -17.15 3.16 -0.06
C GLY A 219 -15.75 3.73 -0.36
N GLN A 220 -15.39 4.89 0.21
CA GLN A 220 -14.08 5.53 0.07
C GLN A 220 -13.41 5.91 1.41
N ASN A 221 -14.02 5.62 2.58
CA ASN A 221 -13.59 6.14 3.90
C ASN A 221 -13.49 7.69 3.97
N LYS A 222 -14.09 8.41 3.01
CA LYS A 222 -14.01 9.87 2.91
C LYS A 222 -15.02 10.51 3.88
N LEU A 223 -14.49 11.11 4.95
CA LEU A 223 -15.27 11.77 6.00
C LEU A 223 -15.51 13.26 5.72
N GLY A 224 -14.70 13.85 4.84
CA GLY A 224 -14.78 15.26 4.47
C GLY A 224 -13.60 15.68 3.60
N GLU A 225 -13.41 16.99 3.46
CA GLU A 225 -12.31 17.61 2.75
C GLU A 225 -11.54 18.54 3.70
N CYS A 226 -10.24 18.69 3.47
CA CYS A 226 -9.41 19.64 4.19
C CYS A 226 -8.31 20.17 3.28
N ASP A 227 -8.27 21.48 3.13
CA ASP A 227 -7.21 22.18 2.41
C ASP A 227 -5.96 22.25 3.29
N VAL A 228 -4.82 21.86 2.72
CA VAL A 228 -3.54 21.75 3.42
C VAL A 228 -2.50 22.62 2.74
N MET A 229 -2.06 23.67 3.43
CA MET A 229 -0.98 24.55 2.99
C MET A 229 0.37 23.95 3.41
N LEU A 230 1.29 23.78 2.46
CA LEU A 230 2.66 23.35 2.74
C LEU A 230 3.55 24.59 2.90
N GLU A 231 4.28 24.71 4.01
CA GLU A 231 5.05 25.93 4.32
C GLU A 231 6.55 25.81 4.03
N ARG A 232 7.14 24.65 4.32
CA ARG A 232 8.56 24.35 4.11
C ARG A 232 8.81 22.85 4.17
N ILE A 233 9.94 22.41 3.66
CA ILE A 233 10.48 21.06 3.85
C ILE A 233 11.53 21.13 4.96
N VAL A 234 11.52 20.19 5.91
CA VAL A 234 12.51 20.06 6.99
C VAL A 234 13.09 18.65 6.95
N PHE A 235 14.41 18.51 7.09
CA PHE A 235 15.08 17.22 7.03
C PHE A 235 16.42 17.17 7.80
N ASP A 236 16.80 15.96 8.21
CA ASP A 236 18.13 15.60 8.70
C ASP A 236 18.72 14.47 7.82
N ASP A 237 19.71 13.71 8.32
CA ASP A 237 20.27 12.54 7.62
C ASP A 237 19.40 11.26 7.72
N ARG A 238 18.22 11.33 8.37
CA ARG A 238 17.35 10.20 8.67
C ARG A 238 15.98 10.31 8.01
N VAL A 239 15.33 11.47 8.10
CA VAL A 239 13.92 11.67 7.71
C VAL A 239 13.71 13.05 7.08
N MET A 240 12.82 13.10 6.09
CA MET A 240 12.42 14.33 5.40
C MET A 240 10.90 14.47 5.49
N THR A 241 10.41 15.67 5.81
CA THR A 241 8.99 15.96 5.99
C THR A 241 8.64 17.38 5.56
N PHE A 242 7.44 17.59 5.03
CA PHE A 242 6.88 18.95 4.95
C PHE A 242 6.37 19.38 6.33
N VAL A 243 6.52 20.67 6.65
CA VAL A 243 5.67 21.37 7.61
C VAL A 243 4.39 21.79 6.87
N ALA A 244 3.25 21.47 7.44
CA ALA A 244 1.94 21.71 6.87
C ALA A 244 1.03 22.49 7.84
N ARG A 245 0.02 23.16 7.29
CA ARG A 245 -1.06 23.80 8.03
C ARG A 245 -2.39 23.34 7.48
N LEU A 246 -3.27 22.85 8.36
CA LEU A 246 -4.67 22.59 8.03
C LEU A 246 -5.39 23.95 7.97
N ILE A 247 -6.09 24.24 6.88
CA ILE A 247 -6.78 25.53 6.69
C ILE A 247 -8.20 25.51 7.27
N ASN A 248 -8.80 24.33 7.46
CA ASN A 248 -10.15 24.16 8.00
C ASN A 248 -10.11 23.81 9.49
N ASP A 249 -10.66 24.68 10.35
CA ASP A 249 -10.69 24.50 11.83
C ASP A 249 -11.48 23.26 12.32
N GLU A 250 -12.27 22.64 11.43
CA GLU A 250 -13.01 21.40 11.69
C GLU A 250 -12.07 20.21 12.00
N TRP A 251 -10.90 20.20 11.36
CA TRP A 251 -9.91 19.13 11.42
C TRP A 251 -8.70 19.57 12.25
N LYS A 252 -8.35 18.75 13.26
CA LYS A 252 -7.29 19.04 14.23
C LYS A 252 -6.34 17.87 14.30
N THR A 253 -5.05 18.16 14.31
CA THR A 253 -4.02 17.15 14.57
C THR A 253 -3.71 17.06 16.07
N SER A 254 -3.34 15.86 16.55
CA SER A 254 -2.71 15.64 17.86
C SER A 254 -1.23 16.02 17.88
N ASN A 255 -0.61 16.19 16.72
CA ASN A 255 0.82 16.48 16.61
C ASN A 255 1.06 17.98 16.79
N THR A 256 2.09 18.37 17.54
CA THR A 256 2.46 19.78 17.77
C THR A 256 2.69 20.54 16.45
N VAL A 257 3.25 19.85 15.45
CA VAL A 257 3.40 20.35 14.08
C VAL A 257 2.69 19.40 13.13
N ALA A 258 1.69 19.89 12.40
CA ALA A 258 1.09 19.16 11.29
C ALA A 258 2.14 19.00 10.18
N HIS A 259 2.28 17.78 9.65
CA HIS A 259 3.38 17.46 8.76
C HIS A 259 3.06 16.30 7.82
N VAL A 260 3.79 16.23 6.71
CA VAL A 260 3.68 15.16 5.69
C VAL A 260 5.05 14.52 5.53
N THR A 261 5.22 13.29 6.00
CA THR A 261 6.51 12.60 5.86
C THR A 261 6.77 12.27 4.38
N ILE A 262 7.88 12.76 3.86
CA ILE A 262 8.28 12.59 2.45
C ILE A 262 9.01 11.26 2.26
N GLY A 263 9.94 10.93 3.17
CA GLY A 263 10.76 9.74 3.06
C GLY A 263 11.66 9.51 4.28
N THR A 264 12.24 8.31 4.35
CA THR A 264 13.16 7.87 5.40
C THR A 264 14.38 7.23 4.77
N ARG A 265 15.58 7.47 5.33
CA ARG A 265 16.87 7.00 4.78
C ARG A 265 16.85 5.50 4.47
N ASP A 266 16.39 4.72 5.44
CA ASP A 266 16.39 3.27 5.42
C ASP A 266 15.28 2.71 6.33
N SER A 267 15.10 1.39 6.36
CA SER A 267 13.99 0.73 7.07
C SER A 267 14.17 0.65 8.59
N SER A 268 15.33 1.05 9.14
CA SER A 268 15.52 1.22 10.58
C SER A 268 14.90 2.53 11.09
N VAL A 269 14.78 3.55 10.21
CA VAL A 269 14.17 4.84 10.50
C VAL A 269 12.64 4.73 10.33
N LYS A 270 11.88 5.15 11.35
CA LYS A 270 10.41 5.08 11.31
C LYS A 270 9.83 6.44 10.91
N PRO A 271 8.77 6.50 10.09
CA PRO A 271 8.09 7.76 9.73
C PRO A 271 7.64 8.62 10.93
N LYS A 272 7.41 8.03 12.10
CA LYS A 272 7.10 8.79 13.32
C LYS A 272 8.21 9.76 13.75
N GLU A 273 9.46 9.52 13.34
CA GLU A 273 10.62 10.35 13.67
C GLU A 273 10.51 11.76 13.06
N SER A 274 9.61 11.99 12.09
CA SER A 274 9.23 13.33 11.65
C SER A 274 8.73 14.22 12.79
N ASN A 275 8.07 13.67 13.82
CA ASN A 275 7.70 14.43 15.03
C ASN A 275 8.94 14.81 15.84
N ASP A 276 9.86 13.84 16.01
CA ASP A 276 11.09 13.99 16.80
C ASP A 276 12.05 14.99 16.13
N LEU A 277 12.08 15.05 14.79
CA LEU A 277 12.78 16.06 13.97
C LEU A 277 12.14 17.45 14.11
N LEU A 278 10.82 17.56 13.96
CA LEU A 278 10.13 18.84 13.98
C LEU A 278 10.11 19.48 15.38
N ALA A 279 10.11 18.68 16.45
CA ALA A 279 10.29 19.18 17.81
C ALA A 279 11.66 19.86 17.97
N LYS A 280 12.75 19.20 17.56
CA LYS A 280 14.11 19.79 17.58
C LYS A 280 14.22 21.02 16.69
N TRP A 281 13.62 20.99 15.49
CA TRP A 281 13.62 22.15 14.59
C TRP A 281 12.89 23.37 15.19
N LEU A 282 11.86 23.18 16.03
CA LEU A 282 11.23 24.27 16.77
C LEU A 282 12.09 24.83 17.91
N GLU A 283 12.95 24.00 18.52
CA GLU A 283 13.81 24.38 19.64
C GLU A 283 15.14 25.00 19.17
N ASP A 284 15.83 24.32 18.24
CA ASP A 284 17.20 24.63 17.79
C ASP A 284 17.24 25.38 16.44
N GLY A 285 16.15 25.35 15.66
CA GLY A 285 16.12 25.82 14.28
C GLY A 285 16.98 24.98 13.32
N ALA A 286 17.38 25.59 12.20
CA ALA A 286 18.30 24.99 11.22
C ALA A 286 19.77 25.43 11.41
N GLY A 287 20.09 26.11 12.52
CA GLY A 287 21.38 26.80 12.71
C GLY A 287 22.59 25.88 12.87
N ASP A 288 22.38 24.69 13.42
CA ASP A 288 23.44 23.75 13.85
C ASP A 288 24.02 22.89 12.71
N GLY A 289 23.55 23.08 11.46
CA GLY A 289 23.98 22.31 10.28
C GLY A 289 23.55 20.83 10.26
N LYS A 290 22.85 20.34 11.27
CA LYS A 290 22.29 18.98 11.38
C LYS A 290 20.86 18.87 10.86
N ILE A 291 20.10 19.96 10.95
CA ILE A 291 18.75 20.11 10.44
C ILE A 291 18.81 21.14 9.32
N HIS A 292 18.20 20.81 8.19
CA HIS A 292 18.07 21.68 7.04
C HIS A 292 16.59 21.97 6.80
N ASP A 293 16.29 23.19 6.33
CA ASP A 293 14.96 23.52 5.84
C ASP A 293 14.99 24.30 4.52
N VAL A 294 13.95 24.07 3.71
CA VAL A 294 13.72 24.71 2.41
C VAL A 294 12.34 25.34 2.45
N VAL A 295 12.28 26.66 2.42
CA VAL A 295 11.02 27.42 2.45
C VAL A 295 10.30 27.28 1.10
N LEU A 296 8.99 27.06 1.14
CA LEU A 296 8.14 27.13 -0.05
C LEU A 296 7.57 28.55 -0.13
N GLU A 297 8.13 29.39 -1.01
CA GLU A 297 7.75 30.82 -1.10
C GLU A 297 6.27 31.00 -1.48
N ASP A 298 5.77 30.15 -2.37
CA ASP A 298 4.39 30.14 -2.87
C ASP A 298 3.39 29.45 -1.94
N LYS A 299 3.87 28.81 -0.86
CA LYS A 299 3.08 28.09 0.16
C LYS A 299 1.88 27.33 -0.43
N PRO A 300 2.11 26.35 -1.32
CA PRO A 300 1.05 25.74 -2.10
C PRO A 300 0.02 25.07 -1.19
N THR A 301 -1.25 25.34 -1.49
CA THR A 301 -2.40 24.77 -0.78
C THR A 301 -3.01 23.65 -1.63
N LEU A 302 -3.02 22.44 -1.08
CA LEU A 302 -3.51 21.23 -1.72
C LEU A 302 -4.87 20.83 -1.17
N LYS A 303 -5.80 20.44 -2.04
CA LYS A 303 -7.09 19.88 -1.62
C LYS A 303 -6.91 18.44 -1.16
N GLY A 304 -7.03 18.20 0.13
CA GLY A 304 -6.99 16.87 0.71
C GLY A 304 -8.38 16.32 1.03
N PHE A 305 -8.49 15.00 1.12
CA PHE A 305 -9.68 14.34 1.67
C PHE A 305 -9.36 13.74 3.05
N VAL A 306 -10.29 13.83 3.99
CA VAL A 306 -10.10 13.26 5.32
C VAL A 306 -10.62 11.84 5.34
N GLY A 307 -9.83 10.90 5.89
CA GLY A 307 -10.20 9.50 5.98
C GLY A 307 -9.47 8.73 7.07
N GLY A 308 -10.14 7.66 7.51
CA GLY A 308 -9.59 6.71 8.48
C GLY A 308 -8.81 5.59 7.80
N VAL A 309 -7.65 5.26 8.37
CA VAL A 309 -6.85 4.08 7.98
C VAL A 309 -6.99 3.03 9.07
N ALA A 310 -7.65 1.92 8.75
CA ALA A 310 -7.81 0.78 9.64
C ALA A 310 -6.51 -0.05 9.76
N ASN A 311 -6.28 -0.71 10.90
CA ASN A 311 -5.10 -1.53 11.07
C ASN A 311 -5.20 -2.85 10.27
N PHE A 312 -4.23 -3.10 9.39
CA PHE A 312 -4.11 -4.35 8.63
C PHE A 312 -3.17 -5.39 9.25
N HIS A 313 -2.41 -5.03 10.30
CA HIS A 313 -1.40 -5.88 10.93
C HIS A 313 -1.45 -5.78 12.47
N LYS A 314 -1.97 -6.82 13.13
CA LYS A 314 -1.47 -7.15 14.48
C LYS A 314 -0.11 -7.83 14.30
N ARG A 315 0.88 -7.32 15.03
CA ARG A 315 2.13 -8.05 15.33
C ARG A 315 1.86 -9.15 16.34
#